data_AF-A0A821R726-F1
#
_entry.id   AF-A0A821R726-F1
#
_cell.length_a   1.000
_cell.length_b   1.000
_cell.length_c   1.000
_cell.angle_alpha   90.00
_cell.angle_beta   90.00
_cell.angle_gamma   90.00
#
_symmetry.space_group_name_H-M   'P 1'
#
loop_
_entity.id
_entity.type
_entity.pdbx_description
1 polymer ?
#
loop_
_entity_poly.entity_id
_entity_poly.type
_entity_poly.pdbx_seq_one_letter_code
_entity_poly.pdbx_strand_id
1 'polypeptide(L)'
;ASLVFALIGITTNYWYQSLSNEFNEGLWVICHRQSTLTYSSLNIDTCNKQPYFKSQGLAISAFVILSIALILSIIKRYRKNDRILVYLTILILIISIILFISSYLFHPRDFNLGQFGYSIYFMLVSNVLSLITTGLLTFSAITMKPS
;
A
#
# COMPACT_ATOMS: atom_id res chain seq x y z
N ALA A 1 3.39 10.70 -6.45
CA ALA A 1 3.05 9.40 -7.07
C ALA A 1 2.97 8.28 -6.03
N SER A 2 4.03 7.96 -5.29
CA SER A 2 4.04 6.86 -4.31
C SER A 2 2.87 6.89 -3.30
N LEU A 3 2.62 8.00 -2.59
CA LEU A 3 1.49 8.12 -1.65
C LEU A 3 0.13 7.87 -2.30
N VAL A 4 -0.06 8.33 -3.54
CA VAL A 4 -1.32 8.15 -4.27
C VAL A 4 -1.55 6.67 -4.55
N PHE A 5 -0.52 5.95 -5.00
CA PHE A 5 -0.62 4.50 -5.22
C PHE A 5 -0.84 3.71 -3.92
N ALA A 6 -0.20 4.12 -2.80
CA ALA A 6 -0.45 3.52 -1.50
C ALA A 6 -1.90 3.75 -1.06
N LEU A 7 -2.41 4.97 -1.22
CA LEU A 7 -3.78 5.31 -0.88
C LEU A 7 -4.78 4.49 -1.72
N ILE A 8 -4.60 4.47 -3.04
CA ILE A 8 -5.44 3.67 -3.95
C ILE A 8 -5.42 2.19 -3.52
N GLY A 9 -4.23 1.64 -3.25
CA GLY A 9 -4.11 0.25 -2.79
C GLY A 9 -4.88 -0.02 -1.50
N ILE A 10 -4.80 0.88 -0.51
CA ILE A 10 -5.50 0.73 0.77
C ILE A 10 -7.02 0.89 0.64
N THR A 11 -7.49 1.81 -0.20
CA THR A 11 -8.93 2.14 -0.29
C THR A 11 -9.70 1.28 -1.27
N THR A 12 -9.03 0.66 -2.25
CA THR A 12 -9.69 -0.18 -3.26
C THR A 12 -9.99 -1.57 -2.72
N ASN A 13 -11.10 -2.15 -3.18
CA ASN A 13 -11.63 -3.41 -2.65
C ASN A 13 -11.17 -4.63 -3.43
N TYR A 14 -9.97 -4.58 -4.00
CA TYR A 14 -9.40 -5.63 -4.85
C TYR A 14 -8.07 -6.10 -4.28
N TRP A 15 -8.06 -6.48 -3.00
CA TRP A 15 -6.92 -7.15 -2.38
C TRP A 15 -6.92 -8.63 -2.74
N TYR A 16 -8.09 -9.25 -2.71
CA TYR A 16 -8.28 -10.64 -3.06
C TYR A 16 -9.52 -10.79 -3.92
N GLN A 17 -9.48 -11.73 -4.87
CA GLN A 17 -10.61 -12.03 -5.72
C GLN A 17 -10.85 -13.54 -5.74
N SER A 18 -12.05 -13.95 -5.34
CA SER A 18 -12.50 -15.33 -5.49
C SER A 18 -13.22 -15.50 -6.81
N LEU A 19 -12.70 -16.37 -7.68
CA LEU A 19 -13.33 -16.72 -8.94
C LEU A 19 -14.48 -17.73 -8.76
N SER A 20 -14.44 -18.54 -7.70
CA SER A 20 -15.46 -19.57 -7.44
C SER A 20 -16.71 -18.99 -6.78
N ASN A 21 -16.52 -18.04 -5.86
CA ASN A 21 -17.60 -17.45 -5.07
C ASN A 21 -17.94 -16.02 -5.53
N GLU A 22 -17.37 -15.60 -6.66
CA GLU A 22 -17.58 -14.30 -7.32
C GLU A 22 -17.59 -13.10 -6.37
N PHE A 23 -16.58 -13.00 -5.50
CA PHE A 23 -16.45 -11.84 -4.61
C PHE A 23 -15.09 -11.16 -4.74
N ASN A 24 -15.11 -9.85 -4.51
CA ASN A 24 -13.92 -9.01 -4.39
C ASN A 24 -13.79 -8.60 -2.93
N GLU A 25 -12.63 -8.88 -2.37
CA GLU A 25 -12.33 -8.58 -0.98
C GLU A 25 -11.29 -7.46 -0.91
N GLY A 26 -11.63 -6.45 -0.13
CA GLY A 26 -10.77 -5.34 0.22
C GLY A 26 -10.35 -5.35 1.67
N LEU A 27 -9.53 -4.38 2.04
CA LEU A 27 -9.13 -4.17 3.42
C LEU A 27 -10.30 -3.73 4.34
N TRP A 28 -11.33 -3.09 3.77
CA TRP A 28 -12.43 -2.47 4.52
C TRP A 28 -13.76 -3.17 4.33
N VAL A 29 -14.01 -3.67 3.13
CA VAL A 29 -15.28 -4.28 2.72
C VAL A 29 -15.03 -5.49 1.84
N ILE A 30 -15.96 -6.45 1.89
CA ILE A 30 -16.10 -7.51 0.90
C ILE A 30 -17.33 -7.20 0.06
N CYS A 31 -17.20 -7.27 -1.26
CA CYS A 31 -18.29 -7.11 -2.20
C CYS A 31 -18.56 -8.44 -2.93
N HIS A 32 -19.77 -8.97 -2.77
CA HIS A 32 -20.24 -10.14 -3.51
C HIS A 32 -20.93 -9.70 -4.79
N ARG A 33 -20.55 -10.32 -5.90
CA ARG A 33 -21.24 -10.18 -7.18
C ARG A 33 -22.42 -11.13 -7.17
N GLN A 34 -23.64 -10.62 -7.40
CA GLN A 34 -24.81 -11.48 -7.50
C GLN A 34 -24.80 -12.23 -8.83
N SER A 35 -24.52 -13.53 -8.80
CA SER A 35 -24.81 -14.48 -9.88
C SER A 35 -26.26 -14.96 -9.76
N THR A 36 -27.22 -14.13 -10.15
CA THR A 36 -28.57 -14.61 -10.41
C THR A 36 -28.98 -14.23 -11.82
N LEU A 37 -29.38 -15.26 -12.57
CA LEU A 37 -29.94 -15.35 -13.93
C LEU A 37 -31.16 -14.44 -14.21
N THR A 38 -31.15 -13.20 -13.74
CA THR A 38 -32.19 -12.21 -13.99
C THR A 38 -31.52 -10.96 -14.53
N TYR A 39 -31.66 -10.75 -15.84
CA TYR A 39 -31.30 -9.53 -16.55
C TYR A 39 -32.11 -8.35 -16.01
N SER A 40 -31.69 -7.83 -14.86
CA SER A 40 -32.13 -6.57 -14.30
C SER A 40 -30.95 -5.61 -14.45
N SER A 41 -31.17 -4.46 -15.08
CA SER A 41 -30.16 -3.42 -15.36
C SER A 41 -29.56 -2.75 -14.11
N LEU A 42 -29.84 -3.26 -12.91
CA LEU A 42 -29.22 -2.88 -11.65
C LEU A 42 -28.56 -4.12 -11.01
N ASN A 43 -27.35 -4.47 -11.46
CA ASN A 43 -26.47 -5.35 -10.69
C ASN A 43 -25.91 -4.53 -9.52
N ILE A 44 -26.57 -4.60 -8.36
CA ILE A 44 -26.08 -3.99 -7.13
C ILE A 44 -25.14 -5.00 -6.46
N ASP A 45 -23.83 -4.77 -6.58
CA ASP A 45 -22.85 -5.51 -5.78
C ASP A 45 -23.17 -5.31 -4.29
N THR A 46 -23.30 -6.40 -3.55
CA THR A 46 -23.60 -6.35 -2.11
C THR A 46 -22.29 -6.25 -1.34
N CYS A 47 -22.00 -5.06 -0.80
CA CYS A 47 -20.77 -4.79 -0.08
C CYS A 47 -21.00 -4.73 1.44
N ASN A 48 -20.31 -5.59 2.18
CA ASN A 48 -20.36 -5.67 3.64
C ASN A 48 -19.03 -5.24 4.25
N LYS A 49 -19.07 -4.43 5.32
CA LYS A 49 -17.87 -4.05 6.08
C LYS A 49 -17.32 -5.25 6.84
N GLN A 50 -16.00 -5.41 6.82
CA GLN A 50 -15.31 -6.45 7.58
C GLN A 50 -14.34 -5.84 8.60
N PRO A 51 -14.35 -6.34 9.85
CA PRO A 51 -13.49 -5.85 10.92
C PRO A 51 -12.09 -6.48 10.86
N TYR A 52 -11.31 -6.16 9.83
CA TYR A 52 -9.92 -6.61 9.71
C TYR A 52 -8.95 -5.75 10.53
N PHE A 53 -9.24 -5.54 11.82
CA PHE A 53 -8.57 -4.55 12.68
C PHE A 53 -7.03 -4.65 12.66
N LYS A 54 -6.47 -5.88 12.60
CA LYS A 54 -5.02 -6.09 12.55
C LYS A 54 -4.41 -5.60 11.24
N SER A 55 -4.92 -6.05 10.09
CA SER A 55 -4.37 -5.65 8.79
C SER A 55 -4.70 -4.18 8.47
N GLN A 56 -5.88 -3.69 8.84
CA GLN A 56 -6.25 -2.28 8.75
C GLN A 56 -5.27 -1.39 9.55
N GLY A 57 -5.00 -1.74 10.80
CA GLY A 57 -4.06 -0.99 11.65
C GLY A 57 -2.64 -0.98 11.08
N LEU A 58 -2.16 -2.12 10.57
CA LEU A 58 -0.84 -2.22 9.93
C LEU A 58 -0.75 -1.37 8.66
N ALA A 59 -1.77 -1.41 7.79
CA ALA A 59 -1.81 -0.62 6.56
C ALA A 59 -1.85 0.89 6.84
N ILE A 60 -2.66 1.34 7.81
CA ILE A 60 -2.71 2.74 8.23
C ILE A 60 -1.35 3.18 8.79
N SER A 61 -0.77 2.37 9.69
CA SER A 61 0.53 2.68 10.29
C SER A 61 1.61 2.79 9.21
N ALA A 62 1.62 1.86 8.25
CA ALA A 62 2.55 1.89 7.12
C ALA A 62 2.40 3.17 6.27
N PHE A 63 1.16 3.59 5.99
CA PHE A 63 0.86 4.81 5.23
C PHE A 63 1.32 6.09 5.96
N VAL A 64 1.09 6.17 7.28
CA VAL A 64 1.54 7.29 8.11
C VAL A 64 3.07 7.37 8.11
N ILE A 65 3.75 6.24 8.34
CA ILE A 65 5.21 6.15 8.36
C ILE A 65 5.81 6.52 6.99
N LEU A 66 5.19 6.07 5.89
CA LEU A 66 5.59 6.46 4.53
C LEU A 66 5.47 7.97 4.31
N SER A 67 4.37 8.57 4.78
CA SER A 67 4.16 10.02 4.69
C SER A 67 5.24 10.79 5.44
N ILE A 68 5.60 10.34 6.64
CA ILE A 68 6.70 10.92 7.43
C ILE A 68 8.04 10.81 6.68
N ALA A 69 8.37 9.63 6.13
CA ALA A 69 9.61 9.43 5.36
C ALA A 69 9.71 10.40 4.16
N LEU A 70 8.60 10.63 3.45
CA LEU A 70 8.55 11.54 2.32
C LEU A 70 8.70 13.00 2.75
N ILE A 71 8.07 13.40 3.85
CA ILE A 71 8.25 14.75 4.41
C ILE A 71 9.73 14.97 4.80
N LEU A 72 10.35 14.01 5.49
CA LEU A 72 11.78 14.09 5.84
C LEU A 72 12.68 14.16 4.60
N SER A 73 12.34 13.41 3.54
CA SER A 73 13.04 13.47 2.24
C SER A 73 12.97 14.85 1.60
N ILE A 74 11.81 15.52 1.69
CA ILE A 74 11.62 16.88 1.19
C ILE A 74 12.43 17.87 2.04
N ILE A 75 12.35 17.80 3.36
CA ILE A 75 13.11 18.67 4.28
C ILE A 75 14.61 18.54 4.03
N LYS A 76 15.11 17.33 3.82
CA LYS A 76 16.52 17.07 3.45
C LYS A 76 16.93 17.85 2.20
N ARG A 77 16.06 17.94 1.18
CA ARG A 77 16.36 18.71 -0.05
C ARG A 77 16.76 20.15 0.26
N TYR A 78 16.24 20.73 1.35
CA TYR A 78 16.55 22.07 1.80
C TYR A 78 17.80 22.14 2.72
N ARG A 79 18.18 21.04 3.39
CA ARG A 79 19.39 20.95 4.23
C ARG A 79 20.47 20.10 3.55
N LYS A 80 21.30 20.74 2.74
CA LYS A 80 22.52 20.14 2.13
C LYS A 80 23.56 19.77 3.20
N ASN A 81 23.37 18.69 3.96
CA ASN A 81 24.46 17.82 4.49
C ASN A 81 24.02 16.74 5.51
N ASP A 82 22.73 16.56 5.77
CA ASP A 82 22.33 15.71 6.89
C ASP A 82 22.33 14.21 6.52
N ARG A 83 23.51 13.57 6.64
CA ARG A 83 23.67 12.11 6.42
C ARG A 83 22.86 11.30 7.43
N ILE A 84 22.66 11.81 8.65
CA ILE A 84 21.87 11.13 9.69
C ILE A 84 20.40 11.07 9.26
N LEU A 85 19.88 12.18 8.73
CA LEU A 85 18.53 12.26 8.18
C LEU A 85 18.31 11.27 7.02
N VAL A 86 19.36 10.98 6.24
CA VAL A 86 19.30 9.96 5.17
C VAL A 86 19.10 8.56 5.72
N TYR A 87 19.95 8.13 6.65
CA TYR A 87 19.84 6.80 7.25
C TYR A 87 18.52 6.63 7.97
N LEU A 88 18.06 7.67 8.68
CA LEU A 88 16.77 7.69 9.34
C LEU A 88 15.62 7.52 8.33
N THR A 89 15.64 8.25 7.22
CA THR A 89 14.60 8.16 6.18
C THR A 89 14.55 6.77 5.56
N ILE A 90 15.70 6.16 5.26
CA ILE A 90 15.78 4.78 4.74
C ILE A 90 15.20 3.80 5.76
N LEU A 91 15.58 3.92 7.04
CA LEU A 91 15.10 3.04 8.10
C LEU A 91 13.57 3.11 8.25
N ILE A 92 13.01 4.33 8.28
CA ILE A 92 11.57 4.57 8.35
C ILE A 92 10.86 3.96 7.14
N LEU A 93 11.44 4.08 5.95
CA LEU A 93 10.88 3.49 4.73
C LEU A 93 10.86 1.95 4.79
N ILE A 94 11.94 1.32 5.27
CA ILE A 94 12.00 -0.14 5.45
C ILE A 94 10.91 -0.60 6.42
N ILE A 95 10.72 0.11 7.54
CA ILE A 95 9.65 -0.19 8.50
C ILE A 95 8.28 -0.12 7.84
N SER A 96 8.01 0.92 7.03
CA SER A 96 6.75 1.03 6.29
C SER A 96 6.52 -0.15 5.33
N ILE A 97 7.55 -0.56 4.59
CA ILE A 97 7.49 -1.71 3.67
C ILE A 97 7.17 -3.00 4.43
N ILE A 98 7.84 -3.24 5.56
CA ILE A 98 7.60 -4.41 6.41
C ILE A 98 6.15 -4.42 6.89
N LEU A 99 5.64 -3.28 7.37
CA LEU A 99 4.25 -3.17 7.83
C LEU A 99 3.24 -3.43 6.70
N PHE A 100 3.51 -2.98 5.47
CA PHE A 100 2.66 -3.31 4.32
C PHE A 100 2.67 -4.81 4.00
N ILE A 101 3.84 -5.45 4.02
CA ILE A 101 3.94 -6.90 3.81
C ILE A 101 3.22 -7.65 4.93
N SER A 102 3.40 -7.24 6.19
CA SER A 102 2.71 -7.83 7.34
C SER A 102 1.19 -7.64 7.24
N SER A 103 0.71 -6.46 6.82
CA SER A 103 -0.72 -6.22 6.59
C SER A 103 -1.32 -7.24 5.63
N TYR A 104 -0.57 -7.57 4.57
CA TYR A 104 -0.97 -8.57 3.61
C TYR A 104 -0.90 -9.98 4.22
N LEU A 105 0.20 -10.37 4.87
CA LEU A 105 0.36 -11.72 5.46
C LEU A 105 -0.67 -12.03 6.55
N PHE A 106 -1.05 -11.04 7.35
CA PHE A 106 -2.06 -11.18 8.40
C PHE A 106 -3.49 -10.89 7.93
N HIS A 107 -3.69 -10.58 6.64
CA HIS A 107 -5.02 -10.52 6.08
C HIS A 107 -5.59 -11.95 6.02
N PRO A 108 -6.73 -12.22 6.68
CA PRO A 108 -7.35 -13.55 6.61
C PRO A 108 -7.72 -13.85 5.15
N ARG A 109 -7.37 -15.03 4.67
CA ARG A 109 -7.67 -15.47 3.31
C ARG A 109 -8.24 -16.87 3.35
N ASP A 110 -9.28 -17.10 2.54
CA ASP A 110 -9.65 -18.46 2.18
C ASP A 110 -8.60 -19.04 1.24
N PHE A 111 -7.97 -20.14 1.63
CA PHE A 111 -6.93 -20.83 0.86
C PHE A 111 -7.43 -21.43 -0.47
N ASN A 112 -8.74 -21.36 -0.73
CA ASN A 112 -9.36 -21.93 -1.92
C ASN A 112 -9.32 -20.94 -3.10
N LEU A 113 -8.43 -21.23 -4.06
CA LEU A 113 -8.52 -20.85 -5.49
C LEU A 113 -8.74 -19.36 -5.86
N GLY A 114 -8.33 -18.39 -5.03
CA GLY A 114 -8.38 -16.98 -5.41
C GLY A 114 -7.07 -16.40 -5.92
N GLN A 115 -7.19 -15.35 -6.74
CA GLN A 115 -6.07 -14.59 -7.30
C GLN A 115 -5.80 -13.33 -6.47
N PHE A 116 -4.56 -12.83 -6.52
CA PHE A 116 -4.24 -11.51 -5.97
C PHE A 116 -4.95 -10.43 -6.77
N GLY A 117 -5.65 -9.55 -6.06
CA GLY A 117 -6.29 -8.41 -6.70
C GLY A 117 -5.31 -7.26 -6.95
N TYR A 118 -5.73 -6.33 -7.81
CA TYR A 118 -4.91 -5.21 -8.29
C TYR A 118 -4.43 -4.25 -7.18
N SER A 119 -5.14 -4.17 -6.05
CA SER A 119 -4.79 -3.28 -4.92
C SER A 119 -3.40 -3.58 -4.36
N ILE A 120 -3.01 -4.86 -4.31
CA ILE A 120 -1.69 -5.28 -3.84
C ILE A 120 -0.59 -4.77 -4.78
N TYR A 121 -0.83 -4.82 -6.09
CA TYR A 121 0.14 -4.34 -7.08
C TYR A 121 0.36 -2.83 -6.97
N PHE A 122 -0.68 -2.05 -6.69
CA PHE A 122 -0.53 -0.61 -6.44
C PHE A 122 0.34 -0.33 -5.20
N MET A 123 0.19 -1.12 -4.13
CA MET A 123 1.03 -1.01 -2.94
C MET A 123 2.48 -1.39 -3.22
N LEU A 124 2.72 -2.46 -4.00
CA LEU A 124 4.07 -2.84 -4.43
C LEU A 124 4.72 -1.74 -5.27
N VAL A 125 4.00 -1.20 -6.26
CA VAL A 125 4.47 -0.09 -7.10
C VAL A 125 4.78 1.14 -6.25
N SER A 126 3.95 1.46 -5.25
CA SER A 126 4.20 2.54 -4.30
C SER A 126 5.53 2.34 -3.55
N ASN A 127 5.76 1.14 -3.00
CA ASN A 127 6.99 0.82 -2.28
C ASN A 127 8.24 0.91 -3.17
N VAL A 128 8.16 0.37 -4.40
CA VAL A 128 9.26 0.44 -5.38
C VAL A 128 9.56 1.90 -5.74
N LEU A 129 8.54 2.72 -6.01
CA LEU A 129 8.71 4.15 -6.30
C LEU A 129 9.36 4.90 -5.13
N SER A 130 8.98 4.58 -3.89
CA SER A 130 9.57 5.17 -2.70
C SER A 130 11.05 4.83 -2.54
N LEU A 131 11.41 3.57 -2.79
CA LEU A 131 12.81 3.10 -2.75
C LEU A 131 13.65 3.79 -3.82
N ILE A 132 13.16 3.86 -5.06
CA ILE A 132 13.86 4.54 -6.16
C ILE A 132 14.05 6.02 -5.83
N THR A 133 12.99 6.69 -5.38
CA THR A 133 13.06 8.13 -5.04
C THR A 133 14.08 8.38 -3.93
N THR A 134 14.04 7.59 -2.86
CA THR A 134 14.97 7.71 -1.74
C THR A 134 16.40 7.41 -2.20
N GLY A 135 16.60 6.36 -2.99
CA GLY A 135 17.90 5.98 -3.56
C GLY A 135 18.52 7.05 -4.46
N LEU A 136 17.71 7.72 -5.30
CA LEU A 136 18.18 8.84 -6.12
C LEU A 136 18.56 10.06 -5.25
N LEU A 137 17.76 10.34 -4.22
CA LEU A 137 18.03 11.41 -3.26
C LEU A 137 19.25 11.13 -2.38
N THR A 138 19.57 9.87 -2.08
CA THR A 138 20.79 9.50 -1.36
C THR A 138 22.00 9.58 -2.26
N PHE A 139 21.92 9.02 -3.47
CA PHE A 139 23.00 9.05 -4.45
C PHE A 139 23.42 10.49 -4.79
N SER A 140 22.47 11.36 -5.11
CA SER A 140 22.74 12.78 -5.38
C SER A 140 23.43 13.50 -4.22
N ALA A 141 23.07 13.18 -2.97
CA ALA A 141 23.69 13.76 -1.78
C ALA A 141 25.13 13.27 -1.55
N ILE A 142 25.49 12.08 -2.04
CA ILE A 142 26.85 11.55 -1.95
C ILE A 142 27.73 12.13 -3.08
N THR A 143 27.20 12.26 -4.29
CA THR A 143 27.96 12.73 -5.46
C THR A 143 28.16 14.25 -5.50
N MET A 144 27.29 15.04 -4.86
CA MET A 144 27.52 16.47 -4.71
C MET A 144 28.66 16.71 -3.71
N LYS A 145 29.85 17.05 -4.21
CA LYS A 145 30.94 17.54 -3.34
C LYS A 145 30.44 18.75 -2.53
N PRO A 146 30.77 18.83 -1.22
CA PRO A 146 30.59 20.08 -0.49
C PRO A 146 31.46 21.13 -1.18
N SER A 147 30.81 22.18 -1.69
CA SER A 147 31.46 23.42 -2.14
C SER A 147 31.94 24.21 -0.95
#